data_AF-A0AAD5JPM5-F1
#
_entry.id   AF-A0AAD5JPM5-F1
#
_cell.length_a   1.000
_cell.length_b   1.000
_cell.length_c   1.000
_cell.angle_alpha   90.00
_cell.angle_beta   90.00
_cell.angle_gamma   90.00
#
_symmetry.space_group_name_H-M   'P 1'
#
loop_
_entity.id
_entity.type
_entity.pdbx_description
1 polymer ?
#
loop_
_entity_poly.entity_id
_entity_poly.type
_entity_poly.pdbx_seq_one_letter_code
_entity_poly.pdbx_strand_id
1 'polypeptide(L)'
;MWPHTPLLPTDPYDRTITHFWVKFAEDKGSAVWSMFYSRGEEVEKAIKESLEMLEIVEEHGLPDNGEKIGMVDIAFGLVLYWLGPIEDTIGVKLFEPHKFPRLHKCFKVSWKC
;
A
#
# COMPACT_ATOMS: atom_id res chain seq x y z
N MET A 1 -4.27 -7.01 -24.74
CA MET A 1 -3.99 -7.82 -23.53
C MET A 1 -2.54 -8.21 -23.56
N TRP A 2 -1.76 -7.89 -22.52
CA TRP A 2 -0.34 -8.27 -22.42
C TRP A 2 -0.26 -9.79 -22.17
N PRO A 3 0.26 -10.60 -23.10
CA PRO A 3 -0.04 -12.04 -23.11
C PRO A 3 0.83 -12.90 -22.19
N HIS A 4 1.94 -12.39 -21.65
CA HIS A 4 2.91 -13.24 -20.96
C HIS A 4 2.84 -13.21 -19.42
N THR A 5 2.19 -12.20 -18.82
CA THR A 5 1.91 -12.14 -17.37
C THR A 5 0.70 -11.22 -17.14
N PRO A 6 -0.52 -11.75 -16.95
CA PRO A 6 -1.67 -10.90 -16.70
C PRO A 6 -1.55 -10.25 -15.31
N LEU A 7 -1.46 -8.92 -15.27
CA LEU A 7 -1.42 -8.13 -14.03
C LEU A 7 -2.73 -8.17 -13.23
N LEU A 8 -3.81 -8.55 -13.91
CA LEU A 8 -5.14 -8.67 -13.36
C LEU A 8 -5.59 -10.13 -13.41
N PRO A 9 -6.37 -10.58 -12.41
CA PRO A 9 -6.99 -11.89 -12.45
C PRO A 9 -7.85 -12.11 -13.70
N THR A 10 -7.95 -13.37 -14.12
CA THR A 10 -8.79 -13.78 -15.25
C THR A 10 -10.26 -13.82 -14.84
N ASP A 11 -10.53 -14.28 -13.61
CA ASP A 11 -11.87 -14.31 -13.05
C ASP A 11 -12.43 -12.87 -12.87
N PRO A 12 -13.68 -12.60 -13.31
CA PRO A 12 -14.27 -11.27 -13.19
C PRO A 12 -14.43 -10.77 -11.74
N TYR A 13 -14.73 -11.65 -10.79
CA TYR A 13 -14.89 -11.28 -9.38
C TYR A 13 -13.54 -10.95 -8.76
N ASP A 14 -12.52 -11.77 -8.97
CA ASP A 14 -11.17 -11.47 -8.46
C ASP A 14 -10.61 -10.16 -9.06
N ARG A 15 -10.97 -9.87 -10.31
CA ARG A 15 -10.62 -8.61 -10.97
C ARG A 15 -11.30 -7.40 -10.33
N THR A 16 -12.58 -7.49 -9.93
CA THR A 16 -13.24 -6.37 -9.24
C THR A 16 -12.66 -6.14 -7.85
N ILE A 17 -12.32 -7.21 -7.12
CA ILE A 17 -11.61 -7.11 -5.84
C ILE A 17 -10.23 -6.46 -6.03
N THR A 18 -9.49 -6.83 -7.09
CA THR A 18 -8.21 -6.18 -7.44
C THR A 18 -8.39 -4.68 -7.69
N HIS A 19 -9.38 -4.29 -8.50
CA HIS A 19 -9.66 -2.88 -8.77
C HIS A 19 -10.05 -2.09 -7.52
N PHE A 20 -10.82 -2.69 -6.61
CA PHE A 20 -11.14 -2.05 -5.34
C PHE A 20 -9.88 -1.67 -4.56
N TRP A 21 -8.95 -2.62 -4.41
CA TRP A 21 -7.71 -2.39 -3.66
C TRP A 21 -6.76 -1.42 -4.35
N VAL A 22 -6.66 -1.47 -5.68
CA VAL A 22 -5.89 -0.49 -6.46
C VAL A 22 -6.47 0.92 -6.27
N LYS A 23 -7.79 1.07 -6.38
CA LYS A 23 -8.46 2.36 -6.17
C LYS A 23 -8.31 2.85 -4.74
N PHE A 24 -8.40 1.95 -3.76
CA PHE A 24 -8.15 2.27 -2.36
C PHE A 24 -6.72 2.78 -2.14
N ALA A 25 -5.71 2.14 -2.74
CA ALA A 25 -4.32 2.60 -2.66
C ALA A 25 -4.13 3.96 -3.33
N GLU A 26 -4.75 4.22 -4.48
CA GLU A 26 -4.69 5.53 -5.15
C GLU A 26 -5.32 6.62 -4.28
N ASP A 27 -6.52 6.37 -3.74
CA ASP A 27 -7.26 7.35 -2.93
C ASP A 27 -6.55 7.65 -1.61
N LYS A 28 -6.13 6.61 -0.89
CA LYS A 28 -5.51 6.74 0.43
C LYS A 28 -4.01 7.03 0.38
N GLY A 29 -3.33 6.62 -0.69
CA GLY A 29 -1.91 6.93 -0.91
C GLY A 29 -1.65 8.43 -1.05
N SER A 30 -2.66 9.22 -1.41
CA SER A 30 -2.57 10.69 -1.39
C SER A 30 -2.25 11.25 0.00
N ALA A 31 -2.70 10.60 1.09
CA ALA A 31 -2.37 10.99 2.45
C ALA A 31 -0.87 10.83 2.73
N VAL A 32 -0.26 9.74 2.23
CA VAL A 32 1.19 9.51 2.36
C VAL A 32 1.98 10.62 1.67
N TRP A 33 1.59 11.01 0.46
CA TRP A 33 2.19 12.15 -0.24
C TRP A 33 1.95 13.48 0.48
N SER A 34 0.79 13.65 1.08
CA SER A 34 0.42 14.88 1.81
C SER A 34 1.29 15.09 3.04
N MET A 35 1.74 14.02 3.72
CA MET A 35 2.69 14.12 4.83
C MET A 35 3.98 14.88 4.45
N PHE A 36 4.44 14.75 3.19
CA PHE A 36 5.68 15.36 2.73
C PHE A 36 5.54 16.85 2.39
N TYR A 37 4.44 17.25 1.74
CA TYR A 37 4.26 18.63 1.25
C TYR A 37 3.45 19.53 2.21
N SER A 38 2.67 18.98 3.15
CA SER A 38 1.86 19.73 4.12
C SER A 38 2.69 20.38 5.24
N ARG A 39 2.09 21.28 6.00
CA ARG A 39 2.70 21.99 7.14
C ARG A 39 1.68 22.15 8.28
N GLY A 40 2.17 22.21 9.52
CA GLY A 40 1.31 22.40 10.71
C GLY A 40 0.31 21.27 10.92
N GLU A 41 -0.92 21.62 11.31
CA GLU A 41 -2.01 20.67 11.62
C GLU A 41 -2.35 19.71 10.47
N GLU A 42 -2.13 20.13 9.22
CA GLU A 42 -2.36 19.28 8.05
C GLU A 42 -1.39 18.09 7.97
N VAL A 43 -0.20 18.18 8.57
CA VAL A 43 0.73 17.04 8.67
C VAL A 43 0.19 16.00 9.65
N GLU A 44 -0.32 16.43 10.80
CA GLU A 44 -0.89 15.52 11.81
C GLU A 44 -2.12 14.78 11.26
N LYS A 45 -2.96 15.48 10.50
CA LYS A 45 -4.09 14.87 9.78
C LYS A 45 -3.61 13.83 8.75
N ALA A 46 -2.62 14.17 7.93
CA ALA A 46 -2.07 13.26 6.93
C ALA A 46 -1.42 12.01 7.56
N ILE A 47 -0.75 12.17 8.71
CA ILE A 47 -0.22 11.06 9.51
C ILE A 47 -1.36 10.13 9.95
N LYS A 48 -2.43 10.70 10.51
CA LYS A 48 -3.58 9.92 10.98
C LYS A 48 -4.25 9.16 9.83
N GLU A 49 -4.50 9.82 8.70
CA GLU A 49 -5.11 9.18 7.53
C GLU A 49 -4.22 8.08 6.92
N SER A 50 -2.90 8.28 6.93
CA SER A 50 -1.93 7.27 6.50
C SER A 50 -1.91 6.07 7.44
N LEU A 51 -2.02 6.29 8.76
CA LEU A 51 -2.11 5.23 9.75
C LEU A 51 -3.40 4.42 9.58
N GLU A 52 -4.55 5.08 9.43
CA GLU A 52 -5.84 4.43 9.17
C GLU A 52 -5.80 3.58 7.90
N MET A 53 -5.14 4.05 6.84
CA MET A 53 -4.91 3.25 5.63
C MET A 53 -4.16 1.96 5.97
N LEU A 54 -3.02 2.04 6.66
CA LEU A 54 -2.20 0.88 7.02
C LEU A 54 -2.97 -0.12 7.90
N GLU A 55 -3.75 0.37 8.86
CA GLU A 55 -4.60 -0.44 9.74
C GLU A 55 -5.67 -1.20 8.95
N ILE A 56 -6.36 -0.54 8.02
CA ILE A 56 -7.37 -1.18 7.16
C ILE A 56 -6.76 -2.32 6.34
N VAL A 57 -5.57 -2.09 5.75
CA VAL A 57 -4.88 -3.12 4.98
C VAL A 57 -4.42 -4.28 5.86
N GLU A 58 -3.96 -4.00 7.09
CA GLU A 58 -3.52 -5.04 8.03
C GLU A 58 -4.69 -5.89 8.50
N GLU A 59 -5.85 -5.29 8.72
CA GLU A 59 -7.06 -6.00 9.12
C GLU A 59 -7.63 -6.86 7.99
N HIS A 60 -7.79 -6.31 6.80
CA HIS A 60 -8.48 -6.98 5.70
C HIS A 60 -7.54 -7.86 4.87
N GLY A 61 -6.25 -7.53 4.81
CA GLY A 61 -5.28 -8.16 3.94
C GLY A 61 -5.43 -7.72 2.47
N LEU A 62 -4.35 -7.89 1.71
CA LEU A 62 -4.36 -7.67 0.27
C LEU A 62 -4.67 -8.98 -0.47
N PRO A 63 -5.31 -8.91 -1.65
CA PRO A 63 -5.47 -10.07 -2.52
C PRO A 63 -4.12 -10.71 -2.84
N ASP A 64 -4.06 -12.03 -2.72
CA ASP A 64 -2.89 -12.82 -3.06
C ASP A 64 -2.87 -13.10 -4.57
N ASN A 65 -1.83 -12.62 -5.25
CA ASN A 65 -1.60 -12.90 -6.68
C ASN A 65 -0.77 -14.18 -6.90
N GLY A 66 -0.53 -14.95 -5.84
CA GLY A 66 0.36 -16.11 -5.83
C GLY A 66 1.82 -15.67 -5.95
N GLU A 67 2.61 -16.42 -6.71
CA GLU A 67 4.06 -16.14 -6.88
C GLU A 67 4.38 -15.03 -7.89
N LYS A 68 3.36 -14.36 -8.46
CA LYS A 68 3.54 -13.34 -9.50
C LYS A 68 3.12 -11.98 -8.97
N ILE A 69 3.91 -10.96 -9.30
CA ILE A 69 3.54 -9.56 -9.08
C ILE A 69 2.25 -9.25 -9.85
N GLY A 70 1.22 -8.80 -9.14
CA GLY A 70 -0.03 -8.30 -9.72
C GLY A 70 -0.24 -6.81 -9.48
N MET A 71 -1.39 -6.29 -9.93
CA MET A 71 -1.68 -4.86 -9.89
C MET A 71 -1.70 -4.28 -8.47
N VAL A 72 -2.18 -5.05 -7.48
CA VAL A 72 -2.22 -4.64 -6.08
C VAL A 72 -0.80 -4.47 -5.52
N ASP A 73 0.10 -5.41 -5.83
CA ASP A 73 1.50 -5.34 -5.39
C ASP A 73 2.18 -4.07 -5.90
N ILE A 74 1.91 -3.69 -7.16
CA ILE A 74 2.45 -2.47 -7.77
C ILE A 74 1.88 -1.22 -7.07
N ALA A 75 0.55 -1.15 -6.89
CA ALA A 75 -0.11 0.01 -6.31
C ALA A 75 0.35 0.28 -4.87
N PHE A 76 0.34 -0.73 -4.01
CA PHE A 76 0.80 -0.58 -2.63
C PHE A 76 2.32 -0.56 -2.49
N GLY A 77 3.05 -1.25 -3.38
CA GLY A 77 4.51 -1.22 -3.41
C GLY A 77 5.03 0.20 -3.62
N LEU A 78 4.41 0.99 -4.50
CA LEU A 78 4.76 2.39 -4.69
C LEU A 78 4.51 3.23 -3.42
N VAL A 79 3.36 3.03 -2.76
CA VAL A 79 3.02 3.76 -1.52
C VAL A 79 4.03 3.45 -0.41
N LEU A 80 4.30 2.17 -0.15
CA LEU A 80 5.20 1.75 0.91
C LEU A 80 6.66 2.06 0.62
N TYR A 81 7.09 2.01 -0.65
CA TYR A 81 8.43 2.42 -1.07
C TYR A 81 8.74 3.87 -0.69
N TRP A 82 7.76 4.77 -0.88
CA TRP A 82 7.91 6.19 -0.52
C TRP A 82 7.64 6.49 0.95
N LEU A 83 6.89 5.63 1.64
CA LEU A 83 6.54 5.83 3.05
C LEU A 83 7.77 5.97 3.95
N GLY A 84 8.77 5.08 3.83
CA GLY A 84 9.98 5.11 4.65
C GLY A 84 10.78 6.43 4.52
N PRO A 85 11.15 6.87 3.29
CA PRO A 85 11.79 8.17 3.11
C PRO A 85 10.97 9.36 3.63
N ILE A 86 9.65 9.30 3.55
CA ILE A 86 8.76 10.36 4.06
C ILE A 86 8.77 10.38 5.59
N GLU A 87 8.66 9.21 6.23
CA GLU A 87 8.79 9.01 7.68
C GLU A 87 10.09 9.62 8.21
N ASP A 88 11.22 9.31 7.56
CA ASP A 88 12.53 9.85 7.92
C ASP A 88 12.60 11.38 7.77
N THR A 89 11.97 11.92 6.72
CA THR A 89 11.97 13.37 6.44
C THR A 89 11.20 14.15 7.50
N ILE A 90 10.05 13.64 7.95
CA ILE A 90 9.19 14.31 8.94
C ILE A 90 9.45 13.87 10.38
N GLY A 91 10.34 12.89 10.58
CA GLY A 91 10.78 12.41 11.89
C GLY A 91 9.74 11.57 12.63
N VAL A 92 8.91 10.80 11.92
CA VAL A 92 7.90 9.90 12.52
C VAL A 92 8.17 8.44 12.17
N LYS A 93 7.51 7.52 12.87
CA LYS A 93 7.53 6.08 12.55
C LYS A 93 6.11 5.54 12.59
N LEU A 94 5.55 5.24 11.44
CA LEU A 94 4.21 4.68 11.28
C LEU A 94 4.33 3.19 11.00
N PHE A 95 5.04 2.80 9.93
CA PHE A 95 5.08 1.43 9.41
C PHE A 95 6.11 0.55 10.12
N GLU A 96 5.75 0.08 11.31
CA GLU A 96 6.61 -0.77 12.13
C GLU A 96 6.23 -2.27 12.05
N PRO A 97 7.21 -3.20 12.00
CA PRO A 97 6.97 -4.64 11.87
C PRO A 97 6.05 -5.27 12.91
N HIS A 98 6.03 -4.72 14.12
CA HIS A 98 5.21 -5.23 15.22
C HIS A 98 3.76 -4.72 15.16
N LYS A 99 3.51 -3.60 14.47
CA LYS A 99 2.18 -3.01 14.27
C LYS A 99 1.48 -3.60 13.04
N PHE A 100 2.26 -3.87 11.99
CA PHE A 100 1.73 -4.34 10.69
C PHE A 100 2.37 -5.66 10.24
N PRO A 101 2.27 -6.75 11.04
CA PRO A 101 2.96 -8.00 10.76
C PRO A 101 2.52 -8.66 9.44
N ARG A 102 1.25 -8.57 9.04
CA ARG A 102 0.74 -9.15 7.77
C ARG A 102 1.24 -8.36 6.57
N LEU A 103 1.18 -7.02 6.60
CA LEU A 103 1.75 -6.19 5.53
C LEU A 103 3.25 -6.45 5.40
N HIS A 104 4.00 -6.44 6.50
CA HIS A 104 5.43 -6.71 6.44
C HIS A 104 5.75 -8.09 5.88
N LYS A 105 4.93 -9.10 6.15
CA LYS A 105 5.08 -10.43 5.57
C LYS A 105 4.79 -10.42 4.07
N CYS A 106 3.69 -9.80 3.64
CA CYS A 106 3.28 -9.69 2.24
C CYS A 106 4.38 -9.02 1.39
N PHE A 107 4.89 -7.86 1.82
CA PHE A 107 5.91 -7.13 1.06
C PHE A 107 7.29 -7.80 1.09
N LYS A 108 7.66 -8.50 2.18
CA LYS A 108 8.89 -9.32 2.21
C LYS A 108 8.84 -10.49 1.24
N VAL A 109 7.66 -10.95 0.82
CA VAL A 109 7.51 -12.04 -0.15
C VAL A 109 7.44 -11.47 -1.57
N SER A 110 6.61 -10.44 -1.82
CA SER A 110 6.41 -9.87 -3.15
C SER A 110 7.65 -9.13 -3.72
N TRP A 111 8.57 -8.66 -2.87
CA TRP A 111 9.73 -7.83 -3.29
C TRP A 111 11.10 -8.43 -2.94
N LYS A 112 11.18 -9.72 -2.61
CA LYS A 112 12.47 -10.41 -2.57
C LYS A 112 13.00 -10.58 -3.99
N CYS A 113 14.01 -9.80 -4.36
CA CYS A 113 14.98 -10.18 -5.39
C CYS A 113 15.81 -11.39 -4.93
#